data_AF-A0A178V200-F1
#
_entry.id   AF-A0A178V200-F1
#
_cell.length_a   1.000
_cell.length_b   1.000
_cell.length_c   1.000
_cell.angle_alpha   90.00
_cell.angle_beta   90.00
_cell.angle_gamma   90.00
#
_symmetry.space_group_name_H-M   'P 1'
#
loop_
_entity.id
_entity.type
_entity.pdbx_description
1 polymer ?
#
loop_
_entity_poly.entity_id
_entity_poly.type
_entity_poly.pdbx_seq_one_letter_code
_entity_poly.pdbx_strand_id
1 'polypeptide(L)'
;MPWIFQQGICAHVDLLRFEDGIAIVSLESPCVMRFSPAEKNEYEAVDVLLNPGSLILMSGEARYRWKHEINRKQNGFQLWEGEEIDQKRRISITLRKLCQA
;
A
#
# COMPACT_ATOMS: atom_id res chain seq x y z
N MET A 1 18.34 8.53 18.64
CA MET A 1 17.61 7.25 18.46
C MET A 1 16.97 7.23 17.08
N PRO A 2 17.62 6.75 16.00
CA PRO A 2 17.16 7.03 14.64
C PRO A 2 16.74 5.81 13.80
N TRP A 3 16.13 4.78 14.38
CA TRP A 3 15.74 3.56 13.63
C TRP A 3 14.27 3.50 13.19
N ILE A 4 13.46 4.54 13.43
CA ILE A 4 12.02 4.55 13.05
C ILE A 4 11.79 5.06 11.61
N PHE A 5 12.78 5.63 10.95
CA PHE A 5 12.58 6.35 9.68
C PHE A 5 12.43 5.46 8.43
N GLN A 6 12.61 4.14 8.53
CA GLN A 6 12.58 3.21 7.38
C GLN A 6 11.44 2.17 7.46
N GLN A 7 10.28 2.54 7.98
CA GLN A 7 9.11 1.66 8.01
C GLN A 7 8.31 1.73 6.69
N GLY A 8 8.43 0.68 5.87
CA GLY A 8 7.58 0.40 4.72
C GLY A 8 6.93 -0.97 4.84
N ILE A 9 6.23 -1.40 3.79
CA ILE A 9 5.73 -2.77 3.67
C ILE A 9 6.12 -3.31 2.30
N CYS A 10 6.80 -4.47 2.29
CA CYS A 10 7.24 -5.12 1.06
C CYS A 10 6.05 -5.60 0.23
N ALA A 11 6.27 -5.81 -1.07
CA ALA A 11 5.27 -6.39 -1.97
C ALA A 11 4.69 -7.69 -1.44
N HIS A 12 3.38 -7.69 -1.18
CA HIS A 12 2.66 -8.86 -0.69
C HIS A 12 1.18 -8.81 -1.11
N VAL A 13 0.54 -9.97 -1.03
CA VAL A 13 -0.91 -10.12 -1.07
C VAL A 13 -1.36 -10.38 0.37
N ASP A 14 -2.47 -9.77 0.80
CA ASP A 14 -3.03 -10.01 2.13
C ASP A 14 -3.37 -11.50 2.32
N LEU A 15 -3.24 -11.98 3.56
CA LEU A 15 -3.48 -13.39 3.88
C LEU A 15 -4.89 -13.84 3.45
N LEU A 16 -4.98 -15.03 2.88
CA LEU A 16 -6.25 -15.65 2.44
C LEU A 16 -7.25 -15.93 3.58
N ARG A 17 -6.83 -15.75 4.84
CA ARG A 17 -7.72 -15.85 6.01
C ARG A 17 -8.69 -14.68 6.14
N PHE A 18 -8.45 -13.59 5.42
CA PHE A 18 -9.37 -12.47 5.34
C PHE A 18 -10.33 -12.69 4.16
N GLU A 19 -11.55 -12.15 4.24
CA GLU A 19 -12.51 -12.14 3.14
C GLU A 19 -12.11 -11.11 2.07
N ASP A 20 -12.89 -11.05 0.98
CA ASP A 20 -12.80 -9.97 0.01
C ASP A 20 -13.16 -8.61 0.63
N GLY A 21 -12.62 -7.52 0.06
CA GLY A 21 -12.83 -6.16 0.57
C GLY A 21 -11.89 -5.81 1.72
N ILE A 22 -10.75 -5.21 1.39
CA ILE A 22 -9.80 -4.65 2.36
C ILE A 22 -9.87 -3.13 2.26
N ALA A 23 -10.20 -2.49 3.38
CA ALA A 23 -10.30 -1.04 3.47
C ALA A 23 -9.08 -0.48 4.25
N ILE A 24 -8.40 0.52 3.69
CA ILE A 24 -7.27 1.17 4.34
C ILE A 24 -7.51 2.67 4.37
N VAL A 25 -7.63 3.23 5.57
CA VAL A 25 -7.68 4.68 5.81
C VAL A 25 -6.26 5.19 6.03
N SER A 26 -5.88 6.25 5.32
CA SER A 26 -4.56 6.88 5.45
C SER A 26 -4.64 8.16 6.29
N LEU A 27 -3.71 8.35 7.22
CA LEU A 27 -3.67 9.48 8.14
C LEU A 27 -2.26 10.12 8.17
N GLU A 28 -2.22 11.38 8.58
CA GLU A 28 -1.03 12.21 8.81
C GLU A 28 -0.24 12.65 7.58
N SER A 29 0.41 11.73 6.84
CA SER A 29 1.23 12.09 5.68
C SER A 29 0.90 11.23 4.46
N PRO A 30 1.05 11.79 3.24
CA PRO A 30 0.82 11.02 2.02
C PRO A 30 1.85 9.91 1.83
N CYS A 31 1.52 8.91 1.02
CA CYS A 31 2.48 7.96 0.47
C CYS A 31 1.99 7.43 -0.88
N VAL A 32 2.91 6.89 -1.66
CA VAL A 32 2.59 6.14 -2.87
C VAL A 32 2.52 4.66 -2.52
N MET A 33 1.38 4.03 -2.80
CA MET A 33 1.23 2.58 -2.74
C MET A 33 1.37 2.02 -4.16
N ARG A 34 2.29 1.07 -4.33
CA ARG A 34 2.55 0.44 -5.64
C ARG A 34 1.86 -0.91 -5.71
N PHE A 35 1.08 -1.11 -6.75
CA PHE A 35 0.45 -2.37 -7.12
C PHE A 35 1.24 -3.01 -8.26
N SER A 36 1.58 -4.28 -8.11
CA SER A 36 2.23 -5.07 -9.17
C SER A 36 1.57 -6.44 -9.31
N PRO A 37 1.51 -7.03 -10.51
CA PRO A 37 0.99 -8.37 -10.68
C PRO A 37 1.68 -9.40 -9.78
N ALA A 38 0.89 -10.26 -9.13
CA ALA A 38 1.44 -11.30 -8.26
C ALA A 38 2.21 -12.36 -9.06
N GLU A 39 1.75 -12.65 -10.27
CA GLU A 39 2.34 -13.54 -11.25
C GLU A 39 2.88 -12.74 -12.44
N LYS A 40 3.85 -13.30 -13.19
CA LYS A 40 4.34 -12.65 -14.40
C LYS A 40 3.22 -12.59 -15.43
N ASN A 41 2.82 -11.39 -15.81
CA ASN A 41 1.87 -11.16 -16.89
C ASN A 41 2.23 -9.85 -17.62
N GLU A 42 1.40 -9.46 -18.58
CA GLU A 42 1.63 -8.29 -19.45
C GLU A 42 1.29 -6.96 -18.77
N TYR A 43 0.69 -6.97 -17.58
CA TYR A 43 0.26 -5.74 -16.92
C TYR A 43 1.46 -5.04 -16.26
N GLU A 44 1.53 -3.74 -16.47
CA GLU A 44 2.48 -2.89 -15.77
C GLU A 44 2.03 -2.63 -14.32
N ALA A 45 2.99 -2.30 -13.47
CA ALA A 45 2.70 -1.90 -12.11
C ALA A 45 2.03 -0.51 -12.09
N VAL A 46 1.08 -0.34 -11.18
CA VAL A 46 0.28 0.87 -11.03
C VAL A 46 0.58 1.50 -9.67
N ASP A 47 0.90 2.78 -9.67
CA ASP A 47 1.08 3.54 -8.44
C ASP A 47 -0.23 4.24 -8.07
N VAL A 48 -0.51 4.36 -6.77
CA VAL A 48 -1.67 5.08 -6.23
C VAL A 48 -1.22 6.01 -5.11
N LEU A 49 -1.51 7.31 -5.25
CA LEU A 49 -1.28 8.29 -4.18
C LEU A 49 -2.34 8.19 -3.09
N LEU A 50 -1.90 7.93 -1.85
CA LEU A 50 -2.74 7.87 -0.67
C LEU A 50 -2.52 9.13 0.18
N ASN A 51 -3.38 10.12 0.02
CA ASN A 51 -3.36 11.35 0.82
C ASN A 51 -3.93 11.14 2.24
N PRO A 52 -3.55 11.98 3.22
CA PRO A 52 -4.21 11.98 4.52
C PRO A 52 -5.73 12.19 4.38
N GLY A 53 -6.52 11.36 5.07
CA GLY A 53 -7.97 11.34 4.96
C GLY A 53 -8.52 10.47 3.83
N SER A 54 -7.68 9.88 2.98
CA SER A 54 -8.14 8.99 1.92
C SER A 54 -8.52 7.60 2.43
N LEU A 55 -9.38 6.94 1.68
CA LEU A 55 -9.75 5.53 1.83
C LEU A 55 -9.43 4.81 0.51
N ILE A 56 -8.68 3.72 0.58
CA ILE A 56 -8.56 2.75 -0.51
C ILE A 56 -9.31 1.47 -0.16
N LEU A 57 -10.09 0.95 -1.11
CA LEU A 57 -10.79 -0.32 -1.03
C LEU A 57 -10.22 -1.28 -2.08
N MET A 58 -9.62 -2.37 -1.64
CA MET A 58 -9.11 -3.43 -2.52
C MET A 58 -10.10 -4.60 -2.52
N SER A 59 -10.61 -4.96 -3.69
CA SER A 59 -11.52 -6.10 -3.87
C SER A 59 -11.24 -6.84 -5.18
N GLY A 60 -11.71 -8.08 -5.29
CA GLY A 60 -11.51 -8.89 -6.50
C GLY A 60 -10.03 -8.97 -6.92
N GLU A 61 -9.76 -8.74 -8.20
CA GLU A 61 -8.41 -8.84 -8.78
C GLU A 61 -7.36 -8.03 -8.01
N ALA A 62 -7.66 -6.79 -7.63
CA ALA A 62 -6.73 -5.92 -6.91
C ALA A 62 -6.32 -6.49 -5.53
N ARG A 63 -7.20 -7.28 -4.91
CA ARG A 63 -6.93 -7.96 -3.65
C ARG A 63 -6.19 -9.28 -3.84
N TYR A 64 -6.59 -10.08 -4.82
CA TYR A 64 -6.14 -11.47 -4.94
C TYR A 64 -4.97 -11.67 -5.90
N ARG A 65 -4.89 -10.88 -6.98
CA ARG A 65 -3.94 -11.06 -8.08
C ARG A 65 -2.86 -9.99 -8.16
N TRP A 66 -2.92 -8.99 -7.29
CA TRP A 66 -1.95 -7.89 -7.24
C TRP A 66 -1.29 -7.81 -5.88
N LYS A 67 0.04 -7.75 -5.88
CA LYS A 67 0.83 -7.42 -4.70
C LYS A 67 0.77 -5.91 -4.51
N HIS A 68 0.66 -5.47 -3.27
CA HIS A 68 0.77 -4.07 -2.91
C HIS A 68 1.97 -3.84 -1.98
N GLU A 69 2.60 -2.69 -2.13
CA GLU A 69 3.72 -2.26 -1.30
C GLU A 69 3.69 -0.75 -1.03
N ILE A 70 4.33 -0.34 0.06
CA ILE A 70 4.70 1.05 0.30
C ILE A 70 6.20 1.04 0.54
N ASN A 71 6.96 1.42 -0.49
CA ASN A 71 8.40 1.45 -0.43
C ASN A 71 8.88 2.73 0.26
N ARG A 72 9.62 2.60 1.38
CA ARG A 72 10.45 3.68 1.89
C ARG A 72 11.86 3.55 1.32
N LYS A 73 12.14 4.35 0.30
CA LYS A 73 13.47 4.40 -0.30
C LYS A 73 14.45 5.05 0.68
N GLN A 74 15.72 4.65 0.61
CA GLN A 74 16.78 5.18 1.50
C GLN A 74 16.98 6.69 1.38
N ASN A 75 16.57 7.30 0.27
CA ASN A 75 16.64 8.74 0.01
C ASN A 75 15.49 9.56 0.64
N GLY A 76 14.52 8.91 1.30
CA GLY A 76 13.50 9.61 2.10
C GLY A 76 12.30 10.17 1.33
N PHE A 77 12.21 9.93 0.02
CA PHE A 77 11.10 10.39 -0.82
C PHE A 77 10.55 9.30 -1.75
N GLN A 78 9.29 9.42 -2.14
CA GLN A 78 8.66 8.67 -3.24
C GLN A 78 8.45 9.58 -4.43
N LEU A 79 8.27 9.01 -5.62
CA LEU A 79 7.88 9.76 -6.80
C LEU A 79 6.40 9.49 -7.09
N TRP A 80 5.64 10.55 -7.34
CA TRP A 80 4.28 10.49 -7.84
C TRP A 80 4.17 11.40 -9.05
N GLU A 81 3.92 10.84 -10.24
CA GLU A 81 3.79 11.61 -11.50
C GLU A 81 4.98 12.58 -11.77
N GLY A 82 6.18 12.22 -11.31
CA GLY A 82 7.40 13.02 -11.46
C GLY A 82 7.70 13.95 -10.27
N GLU A 83 6.76 14.12 -9.34
CA GLU A 83 6.91 14.95 -8.15
C GLU A 83 7.43 14.15 -6.94
N GLU A 84 8.30 14.76 -6.16
CA GLU A 84 8.82 14.17 -4.92
C GLU A 84 7.83 14.30 -3.77
N ILE A 85 7.53 13.18 -3.13
CA ILE A 85 6.68 13.09 -1.93
C ILE A 85 7.53 12.70 -0.74
N ASP A 86 7.72 13.64 0.20
CA ASP A 86 8.42 13.42 1.46
C ASP A 86 7.79 12.31 2.31
N GLN A 87 8.60 11.35 2.73
CA GLN A 87 8.13 10.26 3.58
C GLN A 87 8.14 10.63 5.07
N LYS A 88 7.10 11.33 5.51
CA LYS A 88 6.89 11.71 6.92
C LYS A 88 6.16 10.61 7.70
N ARG A 89 5.90 10.81 9.00
CA ARG A 89 5.14 9.83 9.79
C ARG A 89 3.74 9.66 9.20
N ARG A 90 3.37 8.40 8.92
CA ARG A 90 2.07 7.99 8.40
C ARG A 90 1.47 6.95 9.33
N ILE A 91 0.18 7.07 9.59
CA ILE A 91 -0.63 6.01 10.21
C ILE A 91 -1.60 5.50 9.17
N SER A 92 -1.80 4.18 9.12
CA SER A 92 -2.94 3.61 8.41
C SER A 92 -3.75 2.71 9.31
N ILE A 93 -5.07 2.78 9.14
CA ILE A 93 -6.03 1.88 9.78
C ILE A 93 -6.52 0.93 8.70
N THR A 94 -6.15 -0.35 8.81
CA THR A 94 -6.54 -1.39 7.87
C THR A 94 -7.68 -2.23 8.47
N LEU A 95 -8.84 -2.19 7.84
CA LEU A 95 -10.03 -2.93 8.22
C LEU A 95 -10.19 -4.15 7.30
N ARG A 96 -10.34 -5.32 7.91
CA ARG A 96 -10.45 -6.62 7.24
C ARG A 96 -11.47 -7.48 7.97
N LYS A 97 -12.25 -8.25 7.22
CA LYS A 97 -13.15 -9.27 7.78
C LYS A 97 -12.46 -10.63 7.75
N LEU A 98 -12.53 -11.39 8.84
CA LEU A 98 -11.99 -12.75 8.91
C LEU A 98 -12.97 -13.71 8.21
N CYS A 99 -12.46 -14.65 7.42
CA CYS A 99 -13.28 -15.72 6.84
C CYS A 99 -13.98 -16.50 7.96
N GLN A 100 -15.25 -16.84 7.77
CA GLN A 100 -15.96 -17.77 8.64
C GLN A 100 -15.37 -19.17 8.47
N ALA A 101 -15.28 -19.90 9.59
CA ALA A 101 -14.80 -21.29 9.63
C ALA A 101 -15.85 -22.27 9.10
#